data_AF-A0A1F9N8F5-F1
#
_entry.id   AF-A0A1F9N8F5-F1
#
_cell.length_a   1.000
_cell.length_b   1.000
_cell.length_c   1.000
_cell.angle_alpha   90.00
_cell.angle_beta   90.00
_cell.angle_gamma   90.00
#
_symmetry.space_group_name_H-M   'P 1'
#
loop_
_entity.id
_entity.type
_entity.pdbx_description
1 polymer ?
#
loop_
_entity_poly.entity_id
_entity_poly.type
_entity_poly.pdbx_seq_one_letter_code
_entity_poly.pdbx_strand_id
1 'polypeptide(L)'
;MASKRLVILLPLLVASLHGCADKPASLLENAKTALAGNDFAGAQKYASDGLALEPQDARIQWQLELTLLEARSRSGDVEATLTQLQGLVQNNNPQVKAAHFVTAADRMRSSGNKEGSIKILDAGAKSYPQDPAITKAIEQAKSSADETEQNALRSLGYLD
;
A
#
# COMPACT_ATOMS: atom_id res chain seq x y z
N MET A 1 -69.33 -17.49 -24.93
CA MET A 1 -69.16 -17.38 -23.47
C MET A 1 -67.67 -17.50 -23.16
N ALA A 2 -67.21 -16.67 -22.24
CA ALA A 2 -65.82 -16.21 -22.11
C ALA A 2 -64.83 -17.23 -21.52
N SER A 3 -63.59 -17.13 -22.02
CA SER A 3 -62.37 -17.75 -21.54
C SER A 3 -62.11 -17.53 -20.05
N LYS A 4 -61.63 -18.56 -19.35
CA LYS A 4 -60.86 -18.42 -18.11
C LYS A 4 -59.53 -19.15 -18.26
N ARG A 5 -58.49 -18.41 -18.67
CA ARG A 5 -57.09 -18.84 -18.54
C ARG A 5 -56.68 -18.57 -17.10
N LEU A 6 -56.45 -19.64 -16.34
CA LEU A 6 -55.92 -19.58 -14.98
C LEU A 6 -54.41 -19.28 -15.08
N VAL A 7 -54.04 -18.02 -14.89
CA VAL A 7 -52.63 -17.61 -14.77
C VAL A 7 -52.21 -17.91 -13.33
N ILE A 8 -51.48 -19.01 -13.15
CA ILE A 8 -50.79 -19.32 -11.90
C ILE A 8 -49.54 -18.44 -11.85
N LEU A 9 -49.65 -17.32 -11.14
CA LEU A 9 -48.52 -16.46 -10.77
C LEU A 9 -47.68 -17.20 -9.72
N LEU A 10 -46.58 -17.81 -10.16
CA LEU A 10 -45.50 -18.25 -9.27
C LEU A 10 -44.79 -17.00 -8.73
N PRO A 11 -44.74 -16.76 -7.41
CA PRO A 11 -43.86 -15.72 -6.88
C PRO A 11 -42.42 -16.22 -7.01
N LEU A 12 -41.66 -15.61 -7.93
CA LEU A 12 -40.21 -15.73 -7.97
C LEU A 12 -39.68 -15.12 -6.67
N LEU A 13 -39.37 -15.99 -5.70
CA LEU A 13 -38.67 -15.61 -4.48
C LEU A 13 -37.23 -15.29 -4.90
N VAL A 14 -36.95 -14.01 -5.17
CA VAL A 14 -35.58 -13.52 -5.28
C VAL A 14 -34.99 -13.59 -3.88
N ALA A 15 -34.31 -14.71 -3.59
CA ALA A 15 -33.45 -14.83 -2.43
C ALA A 15 -32.33 -13.80 -2.61
N SER A 16 -32.47 -12.64 -1.97
CA SER A 16 -31.41 -11.67 -1.79
C SER A 16 -30.29 -12.36 -1.01
N LEU A 17 -29.32 -12.91 -1.74
CA LEU A 17 -28.00 -13.26 -1.23
C LEU A 17 -27.39 -11.96 -0.69
N HIS A 18 -27.71 -11.65 0.56
CA HIS A 18 -26.88 -10.80 1.41
C HIS A 18 -25.64 -11.62 1.72
N GLY A 19 -24.77 -11.81 0.72
CA GLY A 19 -23.39 -12.12 1.00
C GLY A 19 -22.91 -11.01 1.93
N CYS A 20 -22.41 -11.38 3.11
CA CYS A 20 -21.71 -10.44 3.98
C CYS A 20 -20.53 -9.90 3.17
N ALA A 21 -20.73 -8.81 2.43
CA ALA A 21 -19.64 -8.04 1.89
C ALA A 21 -18.89 -7.50 3.12
N ASP A 22 -17.68 -8.00 3.34
CA ASP A 22 -16.85 -7.51 4.43
C ASP A 22 -16.71 -6.00 4.29
N LYS A 23 -17.12 -5.27 5.33
CA LYS A 23 -17.03 -3.81 5.32
C LYS A 23 -15.56 -3.40 5.31
N PRO A 24 -15.19 -2.24 4.73
CA PRO A 24 -13.80 -1.76 4.74
C PRO A 24 -13.15 -1.76 6.12
N ALA A 25 -13.90 -1.45 7.17
CA ALA A 25 -13.44 -1.53 8.55
C ALA A 25 -13.02 -2.95 8.97
N SER A 26 -13.78 -3.98 8.59
CA SER A 26 -13.44 -5.38 8.91
C SER A 26 -12.19 -5.83 8.17
N LEU A 27 -12.06 -5.44 6.89
CA LEU A 27 -10.89 -5.75 6.09
C LEU A 27 -9.63 -5.04 6.64
N LEU A 28 -9.77 -3.81 7.13
CA LEU A 28 -8.68 -3.12 7.80
C LEU A 28 -8.21 -3.85 9.06
N GLU A 29 -9.13 -4.33 9.91
CA GLU A 29 -8.76 -5.08 11.11
C GLU A 29 -8.10 -6.42 10.77
N ASN A 30 -8.59 -7.12 9.73
CA ASN A 30 -7.95 -8.33 9.21
C ASN A 30 -6.54 -8.03 8.68
N ALA A 31 -6.36 -6.92 7.95
CA ALA A 31 -5.07 -6.51 7.42
C ALA A 31 -4.06 -6.19 8.53
N LYS A 32 -4.48 -5.47 9.57
CA LYS A 32 -3.65 -5.19 10.75
C LYS A 32 -3.29 -6.46 11.51
N THR A 33 -4.22 -7.39 11.64
CA THR A 33 -3.99 -8.69 12.29
C THR A 33 -2.96 -9.51 11.51
N ALA A 34 -3.09 -9.56 10.19
CA ALA A 34 -2.12 -10.23 9.31
C ALA A 34 -0.73 -9.57 9.41
N LEU A 35 -0.65 -8.23 9.42
CA LEU A 35 0.61 -7.50 9.64
C LEU A 35 1.27 -7.87 10.98
N ALA A 36 0.50 -7.92 12.06
CA ALA A 36 1.00 -8.29 13.38
C ALA A 36 1.52 -9.74 13.41
N GLY A 37 0.90 -10.62 12.61
CA GLY A 37 1.35 -12.01 12.40
C GLY A 37 2.51 -12.17 11.42
N ASN A 38 3.06 -11.08 10.84
CA ASN A 38 4.01 -11.10 9.72
C ASN A 38 3.49 -11.81 8.46
N ASP A 39 2.18 -12.00 8.34
CA ASP A 39 1.53 -12.44 7.11
C ASP A 39 1.39 -11.24 6.17
N PHE A 40 2.49 -10.89 5.51
CA PHE A 40 2.51 -9.74 4.60
C PHE A 40 1.62 -9.97 3.37
N ALA A 41 1.49 -11.21 2.89
CA ALA A 41 0.62 -11.52 1.76
C ALA A 41 -0.86 -11.34 2.12
N GLY A 42 -1.29 -11.86 3.28
CA GLY A 42 -2.63 -11.65 3.80
C GLY A 42 -2.91 -10.18 4.11
N ALA A 43 -1.96 -9.47 4.71
CA ALA A 43 -2.09 -8.04 4.97
C ALA A 43 -2.28 -7.23 3.69
N GLN A 44 -1.49 -7.51 2.65
CA GLN A 44 -1.65 -6.88 1.34
C GLN A 44 -3.02 -7.16 0.75
N LYS A 45 -3.46 -8.43 0.76
CA LYS A 45 -4.75 -8.84 0.24
C LYS A 45 -5.91 -8.12 0.94
N TYR A 46 -5.96 -8.17 2.28
CA TYR A 46 -7.05 -7.55 3.03
C TYR A 46 -7.06 -6.02 2.85
N ALA A 47 -5.89 -5.38 2.84
CA ALA A 47 -5.81 -3.94 2.65
C ALA A 47 -6.22 -3.53 1.23
N SER A 48 -5.79 -4.28 0.19
CA SER A 48 -6.19 -4.01 -1.20
C SER A 48 -7.68 -4.24 -1.42
N ASP A 49 -8.23 -5.33 -0.87
CA ASP A 49 -9.66 -5.62 -0.94
C ASP A 49 -10.46 -4.50 -0.26
N GLY A 50 -9.98 -3.98 0.87
CA GLY A 50 -10.62 -2.86 1.58
C GLY A 50 -10.62 -1.56 0.78
N LEU A 51 -9.52 -1.26 0.08
CA LEU A 51 -9.43 -0.08 -0.78
C LEU A 51 -10.31 -0.20 -2.04
N ALA A 52 -10.44 -1.40 -2.59
CA ALA A 52 -11.29 -1.68 -3.76
C ALA A 52 -12.79 -1.45 -3.50
N LEU A 53 -13.20 -1.39 -2.23
CA LEU A 53 -14.56 -1.03 -1.82
C LEU A 53 -14.80 0.49 -1.74
N GLU A 54 -13.81 1.32 -2.09
CA GLU A 54 -13.89 2.78 -2.10
C GLU A 54 -14.47 3.37 -0.80
N PRO A 55 -13.81 3.13 0.36
CA PRO A 55 -14.31 3.54 1.65
C PRO A 55 -14.54 5.05 1.73
N GLN A 56 -15.77 5.45 2.08
CA GLN A 56 -16.16 6.85 2.21
C GLN A 56 -15.58 7.52 3.48
N ASP A 57 -15.21 6.75 4.50
CA ASP A 57 -14.47 7.28 5.66
C ASP A 57 -12.99 7.42 5.29
N ALA A 58 -12.55 8.65 5.06
CA ALA A 58 -11.17 8.99 4.71
C ALA A 58 -10.14 8.45 5.72
N ARG A 59 -10.51 8.28 7.00
CA ARG A 59 -9.60 7.69 8.00
C ARG A 59 -9.40 6.21 7.74
N ILE A 60 -10.46 5.48 7.39
CA ILE A 60 -10.37 4.06 7.04
C ILE A 60 -9.57 3.89 5.75
N GLN A 61 -9.87 4.71 4.73
CA GLN A 61 -9.12 4.72 3.48
C GLN A 61 -7.61 4.91 3.73
N TRP A 62 -7.25 5.93 4.50
CA TRP A 62 -5.86 6.20 4.82
C TRP A 62 -5.18 5.09 5.62
N GLN A 63 -5.88 4.50 6.59
CA GLN A 63 -5.34 3.39 7.36
C GLN A 63 -5.11 2.14 6.51
N LEU A 64 -5.98 1.88 5.53
CA LEU A 64 -5.77 0.80 4.56
C LEU A 64 -4.56 1.06 3.68
N GLU A 65 -4.39 2.29 3.17
CA GLU A 65 -3.20 2.69 2.39
C GLU A 65 -1.90 2.47 3.20
N LEU A 66 -1.85 2.96 4.44
CA LEU A 66 -0.68 2.77 5.31
C LEU A 66 -0.39 1.30 5.61
N THR A 67 -1.43 0.51 5.86
CA THR A 67 -1.32 -0.93 6.12
C THR A 67 -0.77 -1.65 4.89
N LEU A 68 -1.27 -1.31 3.70
CA LEU A 68 -0.81 -1.87 2.43
C LEU A 68 0.65 -1.48 2.15
N LEU A 69 1.01 -0.22 2.39
CA LEU A 69 2.38 0.29 2.20
C LEU A 69 3.36 -0.42 3.15
N GLU A 70 2.97 -0.61 4.41
CA GLU A 70 3.76 -1.36 5.37
C GLU A 70 3.94 -2.82 4.94
N ALA A 71 2.86 -3.50 4.53
CA ALA A 71 2.93 -4.90 4.14
C ALA A 71 3.81 -5.09 2.89
N ARG A 72 3.71 -4.21 1.89
CA ARG A 72 4.56 -4.22 0.69
C ARG A 72 6.03 -3.98 1.03
N SER A 73 6.34 -2.92 1.77
CA SER A 73 7.72 -2.60 2.13
C SER A 73 8.39 -3.66 3.00
N ARG A 74 7.66 -4.25 3.97
CA ARG A 74 8.18 -5.34 4.81
C ARG A 74 8.31 -6.67 4.06
N SER A 75 7.53 -6.89 3.00
CA SER A 75 7.66 -8.07 2.13
C SER A 75 8.82 -7.99 1.13
N GLY A 76 9.44 -6.82 0.95
CA GLY A 76 10.52 -6.62 -0.02
C GLY A 76 10.06 -6.28 -1.44
N ASP A 77 8.76 -6.04 -1.65
CA ASP A 77 8.18 -5.72 -2.96
C ASP A 77 8.41 -4.24 -3.32
N VAL A 78 9.50 -3.97 -4.02
CA VAL A 78 9.95 -2.61 -4.39
C VAL A 78 9.00 -1.96 -5.37
N GLU A 79 8.57 -2.68 -6.40
CA GLU A 79 7.74 -2.13 -7.46
C GLU A 79 6.39 -1.69 -6.88
N ALA A 80 5.70 -2.58 -6.15
CA ALA A 80 4.40 -2.26 -5.58
C ALA A 80 4.50 -1.14 -4.53
N THR A 81 5.59 -1.10 -3.76
CA THR A 81 5.85 -0.02 -2.78
C THR A 81 6.01 1.33 -3.48
N LEU A 82 6.82 1.40 -4.54
CA LEU A 82 7.04 2.63 -5.31
C LEU A 82 5.76 3.08 -6.01
N THR A 83 5.06 2.18 -6.68
CA THR A 83 3.79 2.49 -7.37
C THR A 83 2.79 3.10 -6.41
N GLN A 84 2.64 2.56 -5.21
CA GLN A 84 1.71 3.10 -4.23
C GLN A 84 2.13 4.50 -3.74
N LEU A 85 3.39 4.67 -3.34
CA LEU A 85 3.89 5.96 -2.86
C LEU A 85 3.74 7.05 -3.93
N GLN A 86 4.12 6.75 -5.16
CA GLN A 86 4.00 7.68 -6.29
C GLN A 86 2.54 7.97 -6.62
N GLY A 87 1.66 6.96 -6.61
CA GLY A 87 0.23 7.16 -6.83
C GLY A 87 -0.40 8.07 -5.78
N LEU A 88 -0.05 7.88 -4.50
CA LEU A 88 -0.54 8.75 -3.43
C LEU A 88 -0.03 10.20 -3.55
N VAL A 89 1.22 10.39 -3.98
CA VAL A 89 1.77 11.73 -4.27
C VAL A 89 1.06 12.38 -5.46
N GLN A 90 0.88 11.65 -6.57
CA GLN A 90 0.23 12.14 -7.79
C GLN A 90 -1.24 12.52 -7.55
N ASN A 91 -1.93 11.78 -6.67
CA ASN A 91 -3.30 12.08 -6.25
C ASN A 91 -3.38 13.26 -5.26
N ASN A 92 -2.28 13.99 -5.04
CA ASN A 92 -2.17 15.11 -4.10
C ASN A 92 -2.65 14.74 -2.69
N ASN A 93 -2.45 13.51 -2.25
CA ASN A 93 -2.89 13.10 -0.92
C ASN A 93 -2.07 13.89 0.13
N PRO A 94 -2.68 14.81 0.89
CA PRO A 94 -1.96 15.68 1.80
C PRO A 94 -1.38 14.92 3.01
N GLN A 95 -1.79 13.67 3.22
CA GLN A 95 -1.31 12.81 4.30
C GLN A 95 0.02 12.15 3.94
N VAL A 96 0.35 11.98 2.65
CA VAL A 96 1.68 11.49 2.27
C VAL A 96 2.71 12.60 2.46
N LYS A 97 3.77 12.21 3.15
CA LYS A 97 4.91 13.04 3.53
C LYS A 97 6.19 12.30 3.19
N ALA A 98 7.28 13.04 3.04
CA ALA A 98 8.62 12.49 2.83
C ALA A 98 8.99 11.37 3.83
N ALA A 99 8.56 11.49 5.09
CA ALA A 99 8.78 10.46 6.11
C ALA A 99 8.20 9.06 5.76
N HIS A 100 7.17 8.98 4.92
CA HIS A 100 6.63 7.69 4.46
C HIS A 100 7.57 6.97 3.51
N PHE A 101 8.29 7.71 2.66
CA PHE A 101 9.33 7.15 1.80
C PHE A 101 10.51 6.66 2.65
N VAL A 102 10.98 7.46 3.62
CA VAL A 102 12.05 7.04 4.55
C VAL A 102 11.66 5.77 5.29
N THR A 103 10.46 5.74 5.90
CA THR A 103 9.99 4.58 6.66
C THR A 103 9.85 3.33 5.77
N ALA A 104 9.36 3.49 4.53
CA ALA A 104 9.27 2.39 3.57
C ALA A 104 10.66 1.89 3.14
N ALA A 105 11.63 2.79 2.93
CA ALA A 105 13.01 2.44 2.64
C ALA A 105 13.66 1.65 3.79
N ASP A 106 13.49 2.09 5.04
CA ASP A 106 14.02 1.38 6.21
C ASP A 106 13.45 -0.03 6.35
N ARG A 107 12.15 -0.21 6.10
CA ARG A 107 11.49 -1.52 6.06
C ARG A 107 12.01 -2.38 4.92
N MET A 108 12.22 -1.79 3.75
CA MET A 108 12.78 -2.46 2.57
C MET A 108 14.22 -2.91 2.80
N ARG A 109 15.04 -2.08 3.47
CA ARG A 109 16.39 -2.46 3.90
C ARG A 109 16.35 -3.62 4.89
N SER A 110 15.42 -3.56 5.86
CA SER A 110 15.25 -4.58 6.90
C SER A 110 14.73 -5.92 6.37
N SER A 111 13.98 -5.93 5.26
CA SER A 111 13.57 -7.16 4.57
C SER A 111 14.71 -7.79 3.74
N GLY A 112 15.89 -7.16 3.70
CA GLY A 112 17.05 -7.60 2.93
C GLY A 112 17.15 -6.97 1.55
N ASN A 113 16.14 -6.21 1.10
CA ASN A 113 16.14 -5.55 -0.20
C ASN A 113 16.83 -4.17 -0.14
N LYS A 114 18.15 -4.20 0.06
CA LYS A 114 18.95 -2.98 0.27
C LYS A 114 18.98 -2.07 -0.97
N GLU A 115 19.08 -2.64 -2.17
CA GLU A 115 18.97 -1.86 -3.41
C GLU A 115 17.60 -1.18 -3.52
N GLY A 116 16.53 -1.89 -3.19
CA GLY A 116 15.16 -1.37 -3.13
C GLY A 116 15.01 -0.20 -2.18
N SER A 117 15.64 -0.26 -1.01
CA SER A 117 15.68 0.85 -0.05
C SER A 117 16.23 2.13 -0.69
N ILE A 118 17.36 2.03 -1.41
CA ILE A 118 17.95 3.19 -2.11
C ILE A 118 17.02 3.74 -3.18
N LYS A 119 16.36 2.87 -3.96
CA LYS A 119 15.37 3.28 -4.98
C LYS A 119 14.19 4.04 -4.36
N ILE A 120 13.72 3.62 -3.18
CA ILE A 120 12.64 4.33 -2.47
C ILE A 120 13.11 5.70 -1.97
N LEU A 121 14.33 5.81 -1.44
CA LEU A 121 14.89 7.11 -1.02
C LEU A 121 15.03 8.07 -2.22
N ASP A 122 15.51 7.58 -3.35
CA ASP A 122 15.61 8.35 -4.60
C ASP A 122 14.24 8.85 -5.08
N ALA A 123 13.22 7.98 -5.09
CA ALA A 123 11.85 8.38 -5.40
C ALA A 123 11.35 9.45 -4.44
N GLY A 124 11.63 9.31 -3.14
CA GLY A 124 11.30 10.32 -2.13
C GLY A 124 12.00 11.66 -2.37
N ALA A 125 13.27 11.66 -2.81
CA ALA A 125 14.02 12.87 -3.12
C ALA A 125 13.47 13.61 -4.34
N LYS A 126 12.95 12.86 -5.32
CA LYS A 126 12.27 13.41 -6.51
C LYS A 126 10.90 13.99 -6.16
N SER A 127 10.14 13.32 -5.29
CA SER A 127 8.80 13.76 -4.88
C SER A 127 8.82 14.91 -3.87
N TYR A 128 9.83 14.96 -3.01
CA TYR A 128 10.01 16.00 -2.00
C TYR A 128 11.42 16.59 -2.08
N PRO A 129 11.72 17.35 -3.16
CA PRO A 129 13.01 18.00 -3.28
C PRO A 129 13.27 18.88 -2.07
N GLN A 130 14.48 18.80 -1.50
CA GLN A 130 14.91 19.58 -0.34
C GLN A 130 14.27 19.18 1.01
N ASP A 131 13.48 18.10 1.09
CA ASP A 131 13.00 17.64 2.39
C ASP A 131 14.18 17.14 3.25
N PRO A 132 14.32 17.65 4.49
CA PRO A 132 15.47 17.33 5.34
C PRO A 132 15.48 15.87 5.80
N ALA A 133 14.32 15.21 5.92
CA ALA A 133 14.26 13.81 6.33
C ALA A 133 14.83 12.90 5.24
N ILE A 134 14.47 13.14 3.98
CA ILE A 134 15.02 12.38 2.83
C ILE A 134 16.49 12.67 2.65
N THR A 135 16.88 13.95 2.71
CA THR A 135 18.29 14.35 2.58
C THR A 135 19.14 13.64 3.64
N LYS A 136 18.70 13.66 4.90
CA LYS A 136 19.38 12.95 5.99
C LYS A 136 19.43 11.44 5.77
N ALA A 137 18.35 10.83 5.32
CA ALA A 137 18.30 9.39 5.07
C ALA A 137 19.27 8.96 3.96
N ILE A 138 19.39 9.74 2.88
CA ILE A 138 20.36 9.48 1.80
C ILE A 138 21.80 9.62 2.31
N GLU A 139 22.12 10.66 3.09
CA GLU A 139 23.46 10.82 3.68
C GLU A 139 23.80 9.68 4.66
N GLN A 140 22.82 9.20 5.43
CA GLN A 140 22.99 8.02 6.29
C GLN A 140 23.22 6.74 5.45
N ALA A 141 22.51 6.58 4.34
CA ALA A 141 22.75 5.48 3.42
C ALA A 141 24.18 5.53 2.85
N LYS A 142 24.65 6.69 2.39
CA LYS A 142 26.04 6.86 1.90
C LYS A 142 27.10 6.45 2.92
N SER A 143 26.91 6.80 4.20
CA SER A 143 27.90 6.54 5.25
C SER A 143 27.89 5.11 5.80
N SER A 144 26.81 4.35 5.57
CA SER A 144 26.63 2.99 6.12
C SER A 144 26.34 1.92 5.05
N ALA A 145 26.44 2.30 3.78
CA ALA A 145 26.15 1.44 2.64
C ALA A 145 27.14 0.28 2.53
N ASP A 146 26.61 -0.92 2.36
CA ASP A 146 27.39 -2.05 1.86
C ASP A 146 27.62 -1.96 0.34
N GLU A 147 28.29 -2.96 -0.24
CA GLU A 147 28.61 -2.95 -1.68
C GLU A 147 27.37 -2.82 -2.58
N THR A 148 26.28 -3.52 -2.23
CA THR A 148 25.01 -3.47 -2.98
C THR A 148 24.44 -2.05 -2.97
N GLU A 149 24.41 -1.41 -1.80
CA GLU A 149 23.90 -0.05 -1.66
C GLU A 149 24.82 0.99 -2.29
N GLN A 150 26.14 0.83 -2.17
CA GLN A 150 27.10 1.71 -2.82
C GLN A 150 26.94 1.66 -4.34
N ASN A 151 26.76 0.48 -4.91
CA ASN A 151 26.49 0.31 -6.34
C ASN A 151 25.18 1.01 -6.75
N ALA A 152 24.12 0.85 -5.96
CA ALA A 152 22.85 1.53 -6.20
C ALA A 152 22.99 3.06 -6.12
N LEU A 153 23.64 3.57 -5.07
CA LEU A 153 23.91 5.00 -4.88
C LEU A 153 24.75 5.58 -6.03
N ARG A 154 25.81 4.89 -6.47
CA ARG A 154 26.62 5.29 -7.65
C ARG A 154 25.78 5.32 -8.92
N SER A 155 24.95 4.29 -9.15
CA SER A 155 24.09 4.21 -10.34
C SER A 155 23.07 5.35 -10.44
N LEU A 156 22.71 5.93 -9.29
CA LEU A 156 21.76 7.04 -9.18
C LEU A 156 22.46 8.41 -9.07
N GLY A 157 23.80 8.46 -9.13
CA GLY A 157 24.59 9.69 -9.07
C GLY A 157 24.73 10.31 -7.68
N TYR A 158 24.52 9.53 -6.62
CA TYR A 158 24.70 9.97 -5.24
C TYR A 158 26.12 9.78 -4.71
N LEU A 159 26.90 8.91 -5.35
CA LEU A 159 28.30 8.63 -5.07
C LEU A 159 29.07 8.66 -6.39
N ASP A 160 30.35 9.05 -6.30
CA ASP A 160 31.32 8.99 -7.40
C ASP A 160 31.97 7.60 -7.51
#